data_AF-A0A1H2ZGM6-F1
#
_entry.id   AF-A0A1H2ZGM6-F1
#
_cell.length_a   1.000
_cell.length_b   1.000
_cell.length_c   1.000
_cell.angle_alpha   90.00
_cell.angle_beta   90.00
_cell.angle_gamma   90.00
#
_symmetry.space_group_name_H-M   'P 1'
#
loop_
_entity.id
_entity.type
_entity.pdbx_description
1 polymer ?
#
loop_
_entity_poly.entity_id
_entity_poly.type
_entity_poly.pdbx_seq_one_letter_code
_entity_poly.pdbx_strand_id
1 'polypeptide(L)'
;MKKVVATILLSALVFVGCKSNEEKETFTQKTEKAHQKEKFATKQAIQFDFKLEFGGKERMDAKFIVLTNSTQGIIEYKNGAKIIFDKDKVYYSANIPSEETVRFDAFTWEYFFLFPYKLTDPGTIWNAYDNKEANHEEYLTEKLTFKSGTGEAPDDWYVVYADKKTNLIEKAAYIVTIKGNKEEAEKNPHAIQYLEYKDVDGIPIATKWVFWEWKEGEGLTNNIGNASLTNIKFITVTKDTFKIDPSFKTK
;
A
#
# COMPACT_ATOMS: atom_id res chain seq x y z
N MET A 1 -82.36 14.37 -26.34
CA MET A 1 -80.98 14.86 -26.54
C MET A 1 -80.15 14.52 -25.32
N LYS A 2 -78.90 14.10 -25.54
CA LYS A 2 -78.11 13.14 -24.75
C LYS A 2 -77.69 13.65 -23.35
N LYS A 3 -77.84 12.81 -22.33
CA LYS A 3 -77.21 12.97 -21.01
C LYS A 3 -75.74 12.57 -21.13
N VAL A 4 -74.81 13.48 -20.81
CA VAL A 4 -73.37 13.22 -20.77
C VAL A 4 -73.03 12.76 -19.35
N VAL A 5 -72.60 11.51 -19.21
CA VAL A 5 -72.02 10.97 -17.99
C VAL A 5 -70.51 11.20 -18.07
N ALA A 6 -69.98 12.03 -17.18
CA ALA A 6 -68.55 12.26 -17.05
C ALA A 6 -67.97 11.16 -16.14
N THR A 7 -67.25 10.21 -16.74
CA THR A 7 -66.51 9.17 -16.02
C THR A 7 -65.16 9.75 -15.60
N ILE A 8 -64.96 9.94 -14.29
CA ILE A 8 -63.67 10.31 -13.71
C ILE A 8 -62.83 9.02 -13.64
N LEU A 9 -61.81 8.91 -14.50
CA LEU A 9 -60.77 7.90 -14.37
C LEU A 9 -59.76 8.37 -13.31
N LEU A 10 -59.76 7.70 -12.16
CA LEU A 10 -58.74 7.85 -11.13
C LEU A 10 -57.54 6.99 -11.52
N SER A 11 -56.52 7.59 -12.13
CA SER A 11 -55.25 6.92 -12.42
C SER A 11 -54.43 6.77 -11.14
N ALA A 12 -54.41 5.56 -10.58
CA ALA A 12 -53.48 5.21 -9.50
C ALA A 12 -52.07 5.08 -10.08
N LEU A 13 -51.22 6.09 -9.88
CA LEU A 13 -49.78 5.96 -10.08
C LEU A 13 -49.21 5.09 -8.96
N VAL A 14 -48.89 3.84 -9.30
CA VAL A 14 -48.09 2.97 -8.43
C VAL A 14 -46.64 3.43 -8.57
N PHE A 15 -46.16 4.20 -7.59
CA PHE A 15 -44.73 4.47 -7.43
C PHE A 15 -44.06 3.16 -7.00
N VAL A 16 -43.54 2.40 -7.97
CA VAL A 16 -42.58 1.33 -7.71
C VAL A 16 -41.28 2.02 -7.29
N GLY A 17 -41.13 2.22 -5.99
CA GLY A 17 -39.85 2.64 -5.42
C GLY A 17 -38.83 1.54 -5.66
N CYS A 18 -37.99 1.70 -6.67
CA CYS A 18 -36.71 1.00 -6.75
C CYS A 18 -35.90 1.40 -5.52
N LYS A 19 -35.99 0.61 -4.44
CA LYS A 19 -34.88 0.52 -3.49
C LYS A 19 -33.71 -0.01 -4.30
N SER A 20 -32.75 0.86 -4.63
CA SER A 20 -31.44 0.39 -5.03
C SER A 20 -30.94 -0.47 -3.89
N ASN A 21 -30.79 -1.78 -4.14
CA ASN A 21 -29.87 -2.59 -3.36
C ASN A 21 -28.48 -2.07 -3.72
N GLU A 22 -28.05 -0.98 -3.07
CA GLU A 22 -26.64 -0.63 -3.06
C GLU A 22 -25.93 -1.75 -2.33
N GLU A 23 -25.24 -2.58 -3.10
CA GLU A 23 -24.34 -3.60 -2.55
C GLU A 23 -23.34 -2.88 -1.65
N LYS A 24 -23.22 -3.34 -0.40
CA LYS A 24 -22.34 -2.71 0.59
C LYS A 24 -20.90 -2.84 0.09
N GLU A 25 -20.22 -1.70 -0.09
CA GLU A 25 -18.81 -1.67 -0.52
C GLU A 25 -17.94 -2.57 0.39
N THR A 26 -17.07 -3.37 -0.23
CA THR A 26 -16.09 -4.22 0.46
C THR A 26 -15.02 -3.38 1.16
N PHE A 27 -14.24 -4.00 2.06
CA PHE A 27 -13.08 -3.36 2.69
C PHE A 27 -12.12 -2.75 1.66
N THR A 28 -11.75 -3.54 0.64
CA THR A 28 -10.81 -3.10 -0.40
C THR A 28 -11.38 -1.93 -1.21
N GLN A 29 -12.66 -1.99 -1.61
CA GLN A 29 -13.31 -0.90 -2.36
C GLN A 29 -13.29 0.42 -1.58
N LYS A 30 -13.63 0.38 -0.29
CA LYS A 30 -13.60 1.58 0.57
C LYS A 30 -12.20 2.15 0.69
N THR A 31 -11.23 1.28 0.93
CA THR A 31 -9.84 1.66 1.17
C THR A 31 -9.19 2.22 -0.11
N GLU A 32 -9.31 1.52 -1.24
CA GLU A 32 -8.75 1.96 -2.52
C GLU A 32 -9.38 3.27 -3.02
N LYS A 33 -10.69 3.45 -2.79
CA LYS A 33 -11.38 4.72 -3.07
C LYS A 33 -10.87 5.85 -2.20
N ALA A 34 -10.69 5.63 -0.89
CA ALA A 34 -10.13 6.64 0.02
C ALA A 34 -8.71 7.05 -0.38
N HIS A 35 -7.89 6.08 -0.79
CA HIS A 35 -6.54 6.32 -1.30
C HIS A 35 -6.49 6.87 -2.73
N GLN A 36 -7.62 7.08 -3.39
CA GLN A 36 -7.68 7.59 -4.77
C GLN A 36 -6.92 6.69 -5.77
N LYS A 37 -7.03 5.35 -5.62
CA LYS A 37 -6.30 4.36 -6.44
C LYS A 37 -6.43 4.61 -7.94
N GLU A 38 -7.64 4.85 -8.44
CA GLU A 38 -7.87 5.09 -9.87
C GLU A 38 -7.11 6.33 -10.36
N LYS A 39 -7.10 7.40 -9.57
CA LYS A 39 -6.36 8.62 -9.90
C LYS A 39 -4.85 8.39 -9.82
N PHE A 40 -4.38 7.65 -8.83
CA PHE A 40 -2.98 7.25 -8.68
C PHE A 40 -2.50 6.46 -9.91
N ALA A 41 -3.31 5.52 -10.39
CA ALA A 41 -3.02 4.69 -11.57
C ALA A 41 -2.88 5.49 -12.88
N THR A 42 -3.45 6.71 -12.96
CA THR A 42 -3.27 7.59 -14.13
C THR A 42 -1.90 8.28 -14.17
N LYS A 43 -1.17 8.33 -13.05
CA LYS A 43 0.14 8.97 -12.96
C LYS A 43 1.20 7.99 -13.42
N GLN A 44 2.23 8.46 -14.11
CA GLN A 44 3.27 7.57 -14.64
C GLN A 44 4.23 7.08 -13.55
N ALA A 45 4.80 8.00 -12.78
CA ALA A 45 5.73 7.71 -11.72
C ALA A 45 5.57 8.67 -10.55
N ILE A 46 6.08 8.26 -9.40
CA ILE A 46 6.18 9.08 -8.21
C ILE A 46 7.63 9.17 -7.76
N GLN A 47 8.04 10.37 -7.37
CA GLN A 47 9.32 10.65 -6.75
C GLN A 47 9.09 11.05 -5.30
N PHE A 48 9.97 10.61 -4.41
CA PHE A 48 10.06 11.10 -3.03
C PHE A 48 11.48 10.91 -2.48
N ASP A 49 11.86 11.77 -1.54
CA ASP A 49 13.04 11.54 -0.70
C ASP A 49 12.60 10.76 0.54
N PHE A 50 13.35 9.72 0.89
CA PHE A 50 13.04 8.75 1.91
C PHE A 50 14.17 8.65 2.92
N LYS A 51 13.84 8.81 4.20
CA LYS A 51 14.75 8.56 5.31
C LYS A 51 14.19 7.48 6.19
N LEU A 52 15.04 6.52 6.54
CA LEU A 52 14.68 5.36 7.34
C LEU A 52 15.67 5.20 8.49
N GLU A 53 15.16 4.94 9.68
CA GLU A 53 15.92 4.58 10.87
C GLU A 53 15.36 3.33 11.53
N PHE A 54 16.25 2.51 12.09
CA PHE A 54 15.90 1.40 12.97
C PHE A 54 16.81 1.44 14.20
N GLY A 55 16.25 1.23 15.40
CA GLY A 55 17.01 1.26 16.65
C GLY A 55 17.81 2.55 16.88
N GLY A 56 17.29 3.69 16.40
CA GLY A 56 17.96 5.00 16.50
C GLY A 56 19.16 5.20 15.57
N LYS A 57 19.35 4.34 14.57
CA LYS A 57 20.41 4.47 13.57
C LYS A 57 19.82 4.65 12.18
N GLU A 58 20.38 5.60 11.41
CA GLU A 58 20.04 5.77 10.01
C GLU A 58 20.38 4.50 9.22
N ARG A 59 19.39 3.99 8.49
CA ARG A 59 19.48 2.80 7.65
C ARG A 59 19.44 3.16 6.15
N MET A 60 18.79 4.27 5.80
CA MET A 60 18.69 4.78 4.43
C MET A 60 18.42 6.28 4.43
N ASP A 61 19.13 7.02 3.58
CA ASP A 61 18.83 8.40 3.15
C ASP A 61 18.96 8.40 1.62
N ALA A 62 17.82 8.31 0.92
CA ALA A 62 17.78 8.05 -0.51
C ALA A 62 16.59 8.71 -1.21
N LYS A 63 16.75 8.98 -2.50
CA LYS A 63 15.68 9.39 -3.40
C LYS A 63 15.12 8.19 -4.14
N PHE A 64 13.80 8.08 -4.15
CA PHE A 64 13.06 7.07 -4.90
C PHE A 64 12.41 7.72 -6.12
N ILE A 65 12.44 7.01 -7.25
CA ILE A 65 11.51 7.20 -8.36
C ILE A 65 10.96 5.82 -8.69
N VAL A 66 9.64 5.66 -8.62
CA VAL A 66 8.96 4.37 -8.84
C VAL A 66 7.81 4.58 -9.80
N LEU A 67 7.65 3.68 -10.78
CA LEU A 67 6.46 3.65 -11.62
C LEU A 67 5.24 3.28 -10.77
N THR A 68 4.10 3.91 -10.97
CA THR A 68 2.89 3.66 -10.15
C THR A 68 2.33 2.25 -10.32
N ASN A 69 2.66 1.57 -11.41
CA ASN A 69 2.37 0.16 -11.64
C ASN A 69 3.40 -0.80 -11.02
N SER A 70 4.38 -0.27 -10.28
CA SER A 70 5.48 -0.99 -9.60
C SER A 70 6.42 -1.81 -10.49
N THR A 71 6.40 -1.63 -11.83
CA THR A 71 7.21 -2.48 -12.70
C THR A 71 8.68 -2.04 -12.79
N GLN A 72 8.99 -0.78 -12.49
CA GLN A 72 10.35 -0.28 -12.50
C GLN A 72 10.53 0.80 -11.43
N GLY A 73 11.75 0.90 -10.91
CA GLY A 73 12.10 1.94 -9.95
C GLY A 73 13.61 2.12 -9.82
N ILE A 74 13.99 3.27 -9.26
CA ILE A 74 15.37 3.61 -8.92
C ILE A 74 15.42 4.19 -7.51
N ILE A 75 16.41 3.74 -6.74
CA ILE A 75 16.79 4.24 -5.43
C ILE A 75 18.17 4.85 -5.59
N GLU A 76 18.30 6.15 -5.37
CA GLU A 76 19.58 6.87 -5.38
C GLU A 76 19.94 7.30 -3.97
N TYR A 77 20.93 6.64 -3.37
CA TYR A 77 21.43 6.94 -2.04
C TYR A 77 22.21 8.26 -2.06
N LYS A 78 22.29 8.92 -0.90
CA LYS A 78 23.05 10.17 -0.74
C LYS A 78 24.54 10.09 -1.14
N ASN A 79 25.16 8.91 -1.04
CA ASN A 79 26.53 8.67 -1.48
C ASN A 79 26.66 8.46 -3.01
N GLY A 80 25.57 8.61 -3.77
CA GLY A 80 25.50 8.43 -5.22
C GLY A 80 25.33 6.98 -5.66
N ALA A 81 25.34 6.00 -4.75
CA ALA A 81 25.04 4.61 -5.09
C ALA A 81 23.59 4.46 -5.55
N LYS A 82 23.34 3.56 -6.49
CA LYS A 82 22.02 3.32 -7.06
C LYS A 82 21.61 1.87 -6.97
N ILE A 83 20.32 1.65 -6.76
CA ILE A 83 19.64 0.39 -7.04
C ILE A 83 18.58 0.69 -8.10
N ILE A 84 18.53 -0.08 -9.18
CA ILE A 84 17.48 -0.01 -10.21
C ILE A 84 16.83 -1.40 -10.26
N PHE A 85 15.51 -1.45 -10.15
CA PHE A 85 14.76 -2.67 -10.42
C PHE A 85 13.95 -2.54 -11.70
N ASP A 86 13.92 -3.62 -12.48
CA ASP A 86 13.05 -3.79 -13.64
C ASP A 86 12.37 -5.14 -13.51
N LYS A 87 11.10 -5.10 -13.10
CA LYS A 87 10.30 -6.24 -12.67
C LYS A 87 11.03 -7.02 -11.58
N ASP A 88 11.46 -8.24 -11.87
CA ASP A 88 12.13 -9.16 -10.96
C ASP A 88 13.66 -9.00 -10.92
N LYS A 89 14.23 -8.20 -11.82
CA LYS A 89 15.68 -8.00 -11.94
C LYS A 89 16.14 -6.79 -11.15
N VAL A 90 17.24 -6.94 -10.42
CA VAL A 90 17.83 -5.86 -9.63
C VAL A 90 19.26 -5.57 -10.08
N TYR A 91 19.55 -4.31 -10.37
CA TYR A 91 20.85 -3.79 -10.76
C TYR A 91 21.34 -2.79 -9.73
N TYR A 92 22.64 -2.78 -9.42
CA TYR A 92 23.15 -1.87 -8.39
C TYR A 92 24.60 -1.44 -8.60
N SER A 93 24.93 -0.25 -8.10
CA SER A 93 26.27 0.31 -8.14
C SER A 93 27.24 -0.44 -7.22
N ALA A 94 28.50 -0.56 -7.62
CA ALA A 94 29.53 -1.27 -6.83
C ALA A 94 29.83 -0.62 -5.46
N ASN A 95 29.48 0.65 -5.27
CA ASN A 95 29.64 1.40 -4.01
C ASN A 95 28.39 1.36 -3.11
N ILE A 96 27.49 0.39 -3.32
CA ILE A 96 26.30 0.23 -2.48
C ILE A 96 26.70 -0.02 -1.00
N PRO A 97 25.97 0.53 -0.01
CA PRO A 97 26.32 0.34 1.40
C PRO A 97 26.36 -1.12 1.86
N SER A 98 25.51 -1.98 1.29
CA SER A 98 25.49 -3.42 1.58
C SER A 98 24.88 -4.22 0.43
N GLU A 99 25.68 -5.07 -0.22
CA GLU A 99 25.22 -5.97 -1.29
C GLU A 99 24.21 -7.00 -0.80
N GLU A 100 24.30 -7.43 0.46
CA GLU A 100 23.37 -8.40 1.06
C GLU A 100 21.93 -7.86 1.04
N THR A 101 21.78 -6.56 1.28
CA THR A 101 20.48 -5.92 1.43
C THR A 101 19.86 -5.41 0.14
N VAL A 102 20.61 -5.39 -0.98
CA VAL A 102 20.16 -4.81 -2.26
C VAL A 102 18.77 -5.29 -2.70
N ARG A 103 18.54 -6.60 -2.76
CA ARG A 103 17.26 -7.15 -3.24
C ARG A 103 16.11 -6.80 -2.29
N PHE A 104 16.38 -6.81 -0.98
CA PHE A 104 15.40 -6.41 0.02
C PHE A 104 15.05 -4.93 -0.09
N ASP A 105 16.07 -4.06 -0.18
CA ASP A 105 15.89 -2.61 -0.31
C ASP A 105 15.20 -2.22 -1.62
N ALA A 106 15.43 -2.96 -2.71
CA ALA A 106 14.79 -2.75 -4.01
C ALA A 106 13.26 -2.85 -3.97
N PHE A 107 12.72 -3.80 -3.20
CA PHE A 107 11.30 -4.14 -3.25
C PHE A 107 10.52 -3.80 -1.97
N THR A 108 11.15 -3.75 -0.80
CA THR A 108 10.40 -3.63 0.46
C THR A 108 9.81 -2.22 0.66
N TRP A 109 10.63 -1.19 0.51
CA TRP A 109 10.22 0.18 0.83
C TRP A 109 9.25 0.75 -0.19
N GLU A 110 9.43 0.41 -1.47
CA GLU A 110 8.47 0.75 -2.52
C GLU A 110 7.15 0.00 -2.34
N TYR A 111 7.19 -1.27 -1.90
CA TYR A 111 5.99 -2.03 -1.63
C TYR A 111 5.17 -1.41 -0.49
N PHE A 112 5.80 -1.02 0.61
CA PHE A 112 5.09 -0.31 1.69
C PHE A 112 4.52 1.03 1.23
N PHE A 113 5.23 1.76 0.36
CA PHE A 113 4.69 2.98 -0.24
C PHE A 113 3.44 2.69 -1.10
N LEU A 114 3.51 1.66 -1.94
CA LEU A 114 2.45 1.32 -2.89
C LEU A 114 1.35 0.42 -2.30
N PHE A 115 1.50 -0.04 -1.07
CA PHE A 115 0.60 -1.00 -0.43
C PHE A 115 -0.89 -0.65 -0.55
N PRO A 116 -1.32 0.61 -0.32
CA PRO A 116 -2.73 0.97 -0.46
C PRO A 116 -3.31 0.82 -1.87
N TYR A 117 -2.45 0.78 -2.88
CA TYR A 117 -2.83 0.67 -4.30
C TYR A 117 -2.74 -0.77 -4.84
N LYS A 118 -2.17 -1.70 -4.06
CA LYS A 118 -1.95 -3.10 -4.43
C LYS A 118 -2.97 -4.07 -3.80
N LEU A 119 -3.98 -3.56 -3.09
CA LEU A 119 -4.91 -4.38 -2.30
C LEU A 119 -5.73 -5.38 -3.13
N THR A 120 -5.93 -5.11 -4.43
CA THR A 120 -6.66 -5.99 -5.35
C THR A 120 -5.78 -6.53 -6.47
N ASP A 121 -4.46 -6.55 -6.29
CA ASP A 121 -3.54 -7.13 -7.26
C ASP A 121 -3.84 -8.63 -7.49
N PRO A 122 -3.59 -9.16 -8.69
CA PRO A 122 -3.80 -10.58 -8.96
C PRO A 122 -3.06 -11.47 -7.95
N GLY A 123 -3.80 -12.33 -7.26
CA GLY A 123 -3.24 -13.25 -6.26
C GLY A 123 -3.57 -12.88 -4.81
N THR A 124 -4.06 -11.67 -4.53
CA THR A 124 -4.54 -11.29 -3.19
C THR A 124 -5.78 -12.09 -2.79
N ILE A 125 -5.84 -12.48 -1.51
CA ILE A 125 -6.99 -13.13 -0.89
C ILE A 125 -7.31 -12.39 0.41
N TRP A 126 -8.52 -11.85 0.52
CA TRP A 126 -9.00 -11.14 1.69
C TRP A 126 -9.92 -12.02 2.54
N ASN A 127 -9.67 -12.01 3.84
CA ASN A 127 -10.40 -12.79 4.82
C ASN A 127 -10.84 -11.90 5.98
N ALA A 128 -11.98 -12.22 6.57
CA ALA A 128 -12.40 -11.57 7.81
C ALA A 128 -11.34 -11.77 8.90
N TYR A 129 -11.13 -10.73 9.71
CA TYR A 129 -10.24 -10.77 10.86
C TYR A 129 -10.96 -10.24 12.09
N ASP A 130 -10.97 -11.03 13.16
CA ASP A 130 -11.57 -10.65 14.44
C ASP A 130 -10.58 -9.81 15.24
N ASN A 131 -10.64 -8.49 15.05
CA ASN A 131 -9.76 -7.55 15.75
C ASN A 131 -10.17 -7.44 17.23
N LYS A 132 -9.30 -7.92 18.12
CA LYS A 132 -9.49 -7.93 19.59
C LYS A 132 -8.75 -6.82 20.31
N GLU A 133 -8.11 -5.91 19.58
CA GLU A 133 -7.39 -4.77 20.16
C GLU A 133 -8.36 -3.84 20.91
N ALA A 134 -7.87 -3.16 21.94
CA ALA A 134 -8.71 -2.29 22.77
C ALA A 134 -9.43 -1.20 21.96
N ASN A 135 -8.83 -0.74 20.85
CA ASN A 135 -9.39 0.26 19.95
C ASN A 135 -9.94 -0.32 18.63
N HIS A 136 -10.28 -1.60 18.58
CA HIS A 136 -10.87 -2.24 17.39
C HIS A 136 -12.07 -1.50 16.81
N GLU A 137 -12.84 -0.79 17.65
CA GLU A 137 -13.98 0.01 17.20
C GLU A 137 -13.61 1.19 16.29
N GLU A 138 -12.34 1.58 16.24
CA GLU A 138 -11.84 2.66 15.38
C GLU A 138 -11.53 2.19 13.94
N TYR A 139 -11.42 0.87 13.70
CA TYR A 139 -10.91 0.34 12.44
C TYR A 139 -11.86 -0.62 11.72
N LEU A 140 -11.87 -0.53 10.38
CA LEU A 140 -12.18 -1.68 9.53
C LEU A 140 -10.93 -2.55 9.47
N THR A 141 -11.05 -3.85 9.74
CA THR A 141 -9.89 -4.75 9.81
C THR A 141 -10.14 -6.01 9.00
N GLU A 142 -9.23 -6.34 8.09
CA GLU A 142 -9.25 -7.60 7.35
C GLU A 142 -7.84 -8.17 7.20
N LYS A 143 -7.74 -9.47 6.97
CA LYS A 143 -6.48 -10.18 6.75
C LYS A 143 -6.28 -10.46 5.27
N LEU A 144 -5.14 -9.99 4.75
CA LEU A 144 -4.65 -10.26 3.41
C LEU A 144 -3.63 -11.41 3.44
N THR A 145 -3.83 -12.38 2.56
CA THR A 145 -2.89 -13.46 2.24
C THR A 145 -2.77 -13.59 0.72
N PHE A 146 -1.85 -14.43 0.24
CA PHE A 146 -1.61 -14.56 -1.20
C PHE A 146 -1.78 -16.00 -1.71
N LYS A 147 -2.17 -16.14 -2.97
CA LYS A 147 -2.12 -17.43 -3.68
C LYS A 147 -0.66 -17.86 -3.85
N SER A 148 -0.41 -19.17 -3.83
CA SER A 148 0.91 -19.71 -4.17
C SER A 148 1.40 -19.19 -5.53
N GLY A 149 2.67 -18.80 -5.60
CA GLY A 149 3.28 -18.21 -6.81
C GLY A 149 3.01 -16.70 -7.00
N THR A 150 2.33 -16.05 -6.06
CA THR A 150 2.16 -14.58 -6.08
C THR A 150 3.40 -13.89 -5.52
N GLY A 151 4.13 -13.16 -6.37
CA GLY A 151 5.35 -12.46 -5.95
C GLY A 151 6.44 -13.40 -5.44
N GLU A 152 7.44 -12.84 -4.75
CA GLU A 152 8.60 -13.58 -4.22
C GLU A 152 8.36 -14.21 -2.85
N ALA A 153 7.37 -13.71 -2.10
CA ALA A 153 7.08 -14.13 -0.73
C ALA A 153 5.57 -14.40 -0.54
N PRO A 154 5.00 -15.39 -1.25
CA PRO A 154 3.56 -15.69 -1.18
C PRO A 154 3.10 -16.17 0.21
N ASP A 155 4.03 -16.54 1.09
CA ASP A 155 3.75 -16.98 2.46
C ASP A 155 3.58 -15.81 3.45
N ASP A 156 3.86 -14.57 3.02
CA ASP A 156 3.59 -13.37 3.79
C ASP A 156 2.08 -13.22 4.05
N TRP A 157 1.74 -12.52 5.13
CA TRP A 157 0.38 -12.06 5.39
C TRP A 157 0.40 -10.65 5.95
N TYR A 158 -0.73 -9.96 5.78
CA TYR A 158 -0.98 -8.65 6.38
C TYR A 158 -2.30 -8.67 7.14
N VAL A 159 -2.36 -8.08 8.32
CA VAL A 159 -3.62 -7.64 8.93
C VAL A 159 -3.70 -6.14 8.73
N VAL A 160 -4.69 -5.67 7.98
CA VAL A 160 -4.77 -4.28 7.52
C VAL A 160 -5.89 -3.56 8.26
N TYR A 161 -5.56 -2.40 8.81
CA TYR A 161 -6.44 -1.59 9.64
C TYR A 161 -6.66 -0.25 8.93
N ALA A 162 -7.87 -0.04 8.43
CA ALA A 162 -8.29 1.23 7.87
C ALA A 162 -9.12 2.01 8.91
N ASP A 163 -8.80 3.28 9.13
CA ASP A 163 -9.57 4.15 10.03
C ASP A 163 -11.04 4.22 9.54
N LYS A 164 -12.03 3.94 10.41
CA LYS A 164 -13.45 3.87 10.00
C LYS A 164 -13.99 5.22 9.49
N LYS A 165 -13.38 6.34 9.88
CA LYS A 165 -13.86 7.68 9.51
C LYS A 165 -13.42 8.06 8.10
N THR A 166 -12.18 7.74 7.74
CA THR A 166 -11.54 8.15 6.48
C THR A 166 -11.41 7.01 5.48
N ASN A 167 -11.44 5.76 5.95
CA ASN A 167 -11.04 4.54 5.25
C ASN A 167 -9.59 4.56 4.72
N LEU A 168 -8.74 5.48 5.19
CA LEU A 168 -7.30 5.42 4.92
C LEU A 168 -6.67 4.32 5.78
N ILE A 169 -5.64 3.68 5.24
CA ILE A 169 -4.90 2.65 5.98
C ILE A 169 -4.10 3.36 7.06
N GLU A 170 -4.33 3.03 8.31
CA GLU A 170 -3.56 3.60 9.41
C GLU A 170 -2.43 2.68 9.82
N LYS A 171 -2.63 1.36 9.78
CA LYS A 171 -1.58 0.40 10.07
C LYS A 171 -1.78 -0.92 9.33
N ALA A 172 -0.68 -1.64 9.13
CA ALA A 172 -0.70 -3.03 8.69
C ALA A 172 0.29 -3.83 9.53
N ALA A 173 -0.20 -4.85 10.23
CA ALA A 173 0.66 -5.87 10.83
C ALA A 173 1.08 -6.86 9.74
N TYR A 174 2.30 -7.38 9.80
CA TYR A 174 2.85 -8.24 8.76
C TYR A 174 3.93 -9.19 9.28
N ILE A 175 4.16 -10.22 8.50
CA ILE A 175 5.38 -11.03 8.55
C ILE A 175 6.14 -10.88 7.23
N VAL A 176 7.45 -11.15 7.27
CA VAL A 176 8.29 -11.18 6.06
C VAL A 176 9.00 -12.53 5.99
N THR A 177 8.77 -13.25 4.91
CA THR A 177 9.29 -14.61 4.71
C THR A 177 10.47 -14.69 3.75
N ILE A 178 10.86 -13.60 3.08
CA ILE A 178 11.95 -13.61 2.07
C ILE A 178 13.32 -14.09 2.61
N LYS A 179 13.53 -14.07 3.92
CA LYS A 179 14.78 -14.52 4.58
C LYS A 179 14.66 -15.82 5.37
N GLY A 180 13.48 -16.43 5.42
CA GLY A 180 13.22 -17.56 6.30
C GLY A 180 11.97 -18.33 5.92
N ASN A 181 11.45 -19.12 6.84
CA ASN A 181 10.15 -19.76 6.68
C ASN A 181 9.07 -19.00 7.46
N LYS A 182 7.82 -19.29 7.11
CA LYS A 182 6.65 -18.68 7.74
C LYS A 182 6.58 -18.88 9.26
N GLU A 183 6.87 -20.09 9.74
CA GLU A 183 6.78 -20.43 11.17
C GLU A 183 7.73 -19.60 12.03
N GLU A 184 8.92 -19.28 11.51
CA GLU A 184 9.88 -18.42 12.18
C GLU A 184 9.44 -16.95 12.12
N ALA A 185 8.95 -16.48 10.98
CA ALA A 185 8.47 -15.12 10.82
C ALA A 185 7.26 -14.82 11.72
N GLU A 186 6.37 -15.79 11.92
CA GLU A 186 5.19 -15.69 12.79
C GLU A 186 5.52 -15.60 14.28
N LYS A 187 6.76 -15.91 14.69
CA LYS A 187 7.19 -15.71 16.09
C LYS A 187 7.38 -14.24 16.44
N ASN A 188 7.67 -13.39 15.46
CA ASN A 188 7.97 -11.98 15.65
C ASN A 188 7.33 -11.11 14.55
N PRO A 189 5.98 -11.04 14.48
CA PRO A 189 5.31 -10.15 13.55
C PRO A 189 5.61 -8.69 13.90
N HIS A 190 5.66 -7.87 12.86
CA HIS A 190 5.87 -6.43 12.96
C HIS A 190 4.64 -5.69 12.45
N ALA A 191 4.63 -4.38 12.59
CA ALA A 191 3.63 -3.53 11.95
C ALA A 191 4.24 -2.25 11.41
N ILE A 192 3.66 -1.75 10.34
CA ILE A 192 3.89 -0.39 9.83
C ILE A 192 2.65 0.43 10.15
N GLN A 193 2.85 1.62 10.69
CA GLN A 193 1.82 2.63 10.88
C GLN A 193 2.06 3.80 9.93
N TYR A 194 1.03 4.20 9.20
CA TYR A 194 1.03 5.29 8.24
C TYR A 194 0.40 6.54 8.88
N LEU A 195 1.21 7.58 9.03
CA LEU A 195 0.85 8.81 9.72
C LEU A 195 1.05 10.03 8.80
N GLU A 196 0.45 11.15 9.21
CA GLU A 196 0.65 12.46 8.59
C GLU A 196 0.35 12.42 7.07
N TYR A 197 -0.85 11.95 6.72
CA TYR A 197 -1.35 12.00 5.35
C TYR A 197 -1.40 13.44 4.85
N LYS A 198 -0.80 13.66 3.67
CA LYS A 198 -0.83 14.93 2.96
C LYS A 198 -1.42 14.73 1.57
N ASP A 199 -2.17 15.73 1.12
CA ASP A 199 -2.65 15.77 -0.25
C ASP A 199 -1.49 16.08 -1.21
N VAL A 200 -1.27 15.22 -2.19
CA VAL A 200 -0.33 15.43 -3.29
C VAL A 200 -1.10 15.26 -4.59
N ASP A 201 -1.34 16.36 -5.30
CA ASP A 201 -2.19 16.39 -6.50
C ASP A 201 -3.58 15.77 -6.30
N GLY A 202 -4.19 15.91 -5.12
CA GLY A 202 -5.48 15.31 -4.81
C GLY A 202 -5.43 13.79 -4.56
N ILE A 203 -4.28 13.26 -4.12
CA ILE A 203 -4.08 11.87 -3.68
C ILE A 203 -3.47 11.91 -2.27
N PRO A 204 -4.08 11.25 -1.26
CA PRO A 204 -3.55 11.26 0.10
C PRO A 204 -2.33 10.34 0.20
N ILE A 205 -1.21 10.85 0.72
CA ILE A 205 0.04 10.11 0.89
C ILE A 205 0.56 10.28 2.32
N ALA A 206 0.78 9.18 3.03
CA ALA A 206 1.39 9.19 4.35
C ALA A 206 2.84 9.64 4.28
N THR A 207 3.20 10.68 5.03
CA THR A 207 4.54 11.28 5.01
C THR A 207 5.43 10.84 6.16
N LYS A 208 4.86 10.10 7.12
CA LYS A 208 5.58 9.51 8.24
C LYS A 208 5.16 8.07 8.44
N TRP A 209 6.12 7.17 8.58
CA TRP A 209 5.87 5.79 8.96
C TRP A 209 6.54 5.48 10.29
N VAL A 210 5.89 4.63 11.08
CA VAL A 210 6.49 4.06 12.30
C VAL A 210 6.41 2.55 12.21
N PHE A 211 7.52 1.90 12.48
CA PHE A 211 7.63 0.45 12.54
C PHE A 211 7.55 0.00 13.99
N TRP A 212 6.77 -1.04 14.22
CA TRP A 212 6.45 -1.54 15.55
C TRP A 212 6.69 -3.04 15.64
N GLU A 213 7.03 -3.52 16.84
CA GLU A 213 6.63 -4.87 17.25
C GLU A 213 5.10 -4.93 17.34
N TRP A 214 4.52 -6.05 16.91
CA TRP A 214 3.08 -6.27 16.96
C TRP A 214 2.74 -7.56 17.69
N LYS A 215 1.63 -7.56 18.42
CA LYS A 215 1.11 -8.75 19.10
C LYS A 215 -0.38 -8.88 18.85
N GLU A 216 -0.81 -10.09 18.51
CA GLU A 216 -2.22 -10.38 18.29
C GLU A 216 -3.07 -10.07 19.54
N GLY A 217 -4.16 -9.31 19.34
CA GLY A 217 -5.06 -8.85 20.40
C GLY A 217 -4.56 -7.66 21.23
N GLU A 218 -3.26 -7.36 21.22
CA GLU A 218 -2.69 -6.18 21.91
C GLU A 218 -2.46 -5.01 20.93
N GLY A 219 -2.00 -5.32 19.70
CA GLY A 219 -1.74 -4.34 18.65
C GLY A 219 -0.29 -3.89 18.61
N LEU A 220 -0.08 -2.58 18.40
CA LEU A 220 1.25 -1.97 18.32
C LEU A 220 1.88 -1.91 19.72
N THR A 221 3.14 -2.33 19.85
CA THR A 221 3.85 -2.35 21.14
C THR A 221 5.09 -1.46 21.13
N ASN A 222 6.27 -2.00 20.87
CA ASN A 222 7.52 -1.24 20.89
C ASN A 222 7.81 -0.61 19.52
N ASN A 223 8.16 0.69 19.50
CA ASN A 223 8.68 1.33 18.29
C ASN A 223 10.09 0.78 18.01
N ILE A 224 10.27 0.23 16.82
CA ILE A 224 11.55 -0.34 16.37
C ILE A 224 12.21 0.50 15.26
N GLY A 225 11.47 1.38 14.60
CA GLY A 225 11.99 2.21 13.53
C GLY A 225 11.01 3.29 13.08
N ASN A 226 11.54 4.25 12.33
CA ASN A 226 10.75 5.35 11.79
C ASN A 226 11.19 5.62 10.34
N ALA A 227 10.26 6.10 9.52
CA ALA A 227 10.58 6.65 8.23
C ALA A 227 9.86 7.98 7.97
N SER A 228 10.47 8.81 7.14
CA SER A 228 9.87 10.07 6.68
C SER A 228 10.03 10.21 5.17
N LEU A 229 8.97 10.74 4.55
CA LEU A 229 8.89 11.00 3.13
C LEU A 229 8.74 12.49 2.89
N THR A 230 9.56 13.04 2.00
CA THR A 230 9.54 14.46 1.65
C THR A 230 9.70 14.64 0.14
N ASN A 231 9.47 15.86 -0.36
CA ASN A 231 9.62 16.20 -1.78
C ASN A 231 8.82 15.27 -2.72
N ILE A 232 7.64 14.86 -2.25
CA ILE A 232 6.76 13.92 -2.94
C ILE A 232 6.11 14.61 -4.14
N LYS A 233 6.25 14.03 -5.33
CA LYS A 233 5.62 14.56 -6.55
C LYS A 233 5.43 13.47 -7.60
N PHE A 234 4.35 13.58 -8.36
CA PHE A 234 4.19 12.80 -9.58
C PHE A 234 5.04 13.39 -10.69
N ILE A 235 5.69 12.52 -11.48
CA ILE A 235 6.57 12.92 -12.57
C ILE A 235 6.31 12.08 -13.82
N THR A 236 6.70 12.64 -14.97
CA THR A 236 6.88 11.88 -16.21
C THR A 236 8.33 11.40 -16.28
N VAL A 237 8.53 10.13 -16.63
CA VAL A 237 9.86 9.52 -16.77
C VAL A 237 10.23 9.37 -18.23
N THR A 238 11.54 9.36 -18.50
CA THR A 238 12.10 9.11 -19.83
C THR A 238 12.79 7.75 -19.85
N LYS A 239 13.20 7.29 -21.03
CA LYS A 239 13.99 6.05 -21.16
C LYS A 239 15.31 6.11 -20.36
N ASP A 240 15.85 7.31 -20.14
CA ASP A 240 17.09 7.50 -19.40
C ASP A 240 16.90 7.46 -17.88
N THR A 241 15.66 7.57 -17.37
CA THR A 241 15.37 7.56 -15.93
C THR A 241 15.79 6.25 -15.27
N PHE A 242 15.61 5.12 -15.95
CA PHE A 242 15.97 3.79 -15.45
C PHE A 242 17.12 3.17 -16.25
N LYS A 243 17.97 4.01 -16.86
CA LYS A 243 19.11 3.52 -17.63
C LYS A 243 20.10 2.79 -16.72
N ILE A 244 20.31 1.50 -17.01
CA ILE A 244 21.28 0.67 -16.32
C ILE A 244 22.68 1.01 -16.82
N ASP A 245 23.57 1.37 -15.90
CA ASP A 245 24.98 1.57 -16.23
C ASP A 245 25.66 0.20 -16.45
N PRO A 246 26.47 0.01 -17.51
CA PRO A 246 27.15 -1.26 -17.76
C PRO A 246 28.06 -1.75 -16.62
N SER A 247 28.49 -0.86 -15.72
CA SER A 247 29.28 -1.19 -14.53
C SER A 247 28.46 -1.75 -13.37
N PHE A 248 27.12 -1.70 -13.45
CA PHE A 248 26.27 -2.19 -12.37
C PHE A 248 26.31 -3.71 -12.27
N LYS A 249 26.30 -4.20 -11.03
CA LYS A 249 26.13 -5.61 -10.71
C LYS A 249 24.65 -5.98 -10.78
N THR A 250 24.34 -7.28 -10.85
CA THR A 250 22.97 -7.82 -10.87
C THR A 250 22.71 -8.73 -9.68
N LYS A 251 21.47 -8.77 -9.19
CA LYS A 251 20.99 -9.67 -8.13
C LYS A 251 19.55 -10.13 -8.39
#